data_AF-A0A8B7IVU2-F1
#
_entry.id   AF-A0A8B7IVU2-F1
#
_cell.length_a   1.000
_cell.length_b   1.000
_cell.length_c   1.000
_cell.angle_alpha   90.00
_cell.angle_beta   90.00
_cell.angle_gamma   90.00
#
_symmetry.space_group_name_H-M   'P 1'
#
loop_
_entity.id
_entity.type
_entity.pdbx_description
1 polymer ?
#
loop_
_entity_poly.entity_id
_entity_poly.type
_entity_poly.pdbx_seq_one_letter_code
_entity_poly.pdbx_strand_id
1 'polypeptide(L)'
;MESLPVYHGNITREAGEKLLLASGVDGSYLLRDSESIPGVYCLCVLHQGYVYTYRVSKTESGSWSAEVIDLERAHHQDVLVPVLTVLGS
;
A
#
# COMPACT_ATOMS: atom_id res chain seq x y z
N MET A 1 -4.93 -1.43 12.39
CA MET A 1 -3.71 -0.92 11.72
C MET A 1 -3.15 0.32 12.40
N GLU A 2 -3.93 1.00 13.25
CA GLU A 2 -3.54 2.28 13.88
C GLU A 2 -2.31 2.22 14.78
N SER A 3 -1.86 1.03 15.21
CA SER A 3 -0.63 0.84 16.00
C SER A 3 0.61 0.56 15.15
N LEU A 4 0.50 0.49 13.82
CA LEU A 4 1.64 0.19 12.96
C LEU A 4 2.48 1.46 12.73
N PRO A 5 3.82 1.40 12.83
CA PRO A 5 4.69 2.56 12.64
C PRO A 5 4.67 3.09 11.19
N VAL A 6 4.22 2.26 10.25
CA VAL A 6 4.08 2.59 8.83
C VAL A 6 2.70 3.17 8.49
N TYR A 7 1.81 3.34 9.47
CA TYR A 7 0.48 3.91 9.24
C TYR A 7 0.50 5.43 9.41
N HIS A 8 0.09 6.15 8.36
CA HIS A 8 0.09 7.61 8.31
C HIS A 8 -1.30 8.24 8.44
N GLY A 9 -2.35 7.44 8.69
CA GLY A 9 -3.71 7.96 8.77
C GLY A 9 -4.24 8.47 7.43
N ASN A 10 -5.07 9.51 7.50
CA ASN A 10 -5.78 10.08 6.36
C ASN A 10 -4.90 11.08 5.57
N ILE A 11 -3.79 10.60 5.02
CA ILE A 11 -2.99 11.35 4.03
C ILE A 11 -3.50 11.06 2.61
N THR A 12 -3.40 12.05 1.72
CA THR A 12 -3.79 11.85 0.31
C THR A 12 -2.82 10.92 -0.41
N ARG A 13 -3.25 10.34 -1.53
CA ARG A 13 -2.39 9.55 -2.42
C ARG A 13 -1.13 10.31 -2.81
N GLU A 14 -1.26 11.56 -3.23
CA GLU A 14 -0.15 12.39 -3.70
C GLU A 14 0.83 12.70 -2.56
N ALA A 15 0.34 12.87 -1.32
CA ALA A 15 1.19 13.05 -0.16
C ALA A 15 2.00 11.77 0.13
N GLY A 16 1.36 10.61 0.08
CA GLY A 16 2.02 9.31 0.24
C GLY A 16 3.07 9.04 -0.84
N GLU A 17 2.73 9.30 -2.10
CA GLU A 17 3.66 9.18 -3.24
C GLU A 17 4.89 10.06 -3.04
N LYS A 18 4.70 11.32 -2.64
CA LYS A 18 5.82 12.24 -2.37
C LYS A 18 6.73 11.76 -1.24
N LEU A 19 6.18 11.22 -0.16
CA LEU A 19 6.97 10.69 0.96
C LEU A 19 7.85 9.52 0.50
N LEU A 20 7.27 8.60 -0.27
CA LEU A 20 7.99 7.45 -0.81
C LEU A 20 9.06 7.89 -1.82
N LEU A 21 8.71 8.73 -2.79
CA LEU A 21 9.67 9.24 -3.77
C LEU A 21 10.79 10.06 -3.13
N ALA A 22 10.51 10.79 -2.05
CA ALA A 22 11.52 11.52 -1.28
C ALA A 22 12.45 10.60 -0.49
N SER A 23 11.98 9.42 -0.04
CA SER A 23 12.88 8.42 0.54
C SER A 23 13.84 7.86 -0.52
N GLY A 24 13.35 7.66 -1.75
CA GLY A 24 14.13 7.14 -2.87
C GLY A 24 14.67 5.73 -2.66
N VAL A 25 14.21 5.03 -1.61
CA VAL A 25 14.66 3.68 -1.26
C VAL A 25 13.63 2.68 -1.75
N ASP A 26 14.01 1.87 -2.75
CA ASP A 26 13.21 0.77 -3.24
C ASP A 26 12.79 -0.19 -2.11
N GLY A 27 11.53 -0.60 -2.12
CA GLY A 27 10.91 -1.37 -1.06
C GLY A 27 10.39 -0.53 0.11
N SER A 28 10.58 0.80 0.12
CA SER A 28 9.89 1.67 1.09
C SER A 28 8.38 1.54 0.93
N TYR A 29 7.65 1.52 2.05
CA TYR A 29 6.21 1.40 2.03
C TYR A 29 5.55 2.19 3.16
N LEU A 30 4.28 2.51 2.95
CA LEU A 30 3.42 3.12 3.95
C LEU A 30 1.97 2.64 3.81
N LEU A 31 1.23 2.72 4.90
CA LEU A 31 -0.20 2.51 4.96
C LEU A 31 -0.91 3.86 5.19
N ARG A 32 -2.00 4.08 4.48
CA ARG A 32 -2.89 5.24 4.64
C ARG A 32 -4.35 4.83 4.54
N ASP A 33 -5.24 5.71 4.93
CA ASP A 33 -6.68 5.50 4.68
C ASP A 33 -6.99 5.62 3.18
N SER A 34 -7.97 4.85 2.72
CA SER A 34 -8.54 5.01 1.40
C SER A 34 -9.36 6.30 1.34
N GLU A 35 -9.07 7.15 0.36
CA GLU A 35 -9.80 8.41 0.15
C GLU A 35 -11.22 8.18 -0.39
N SER A 36 -11.46 7.01 -1.01
CA SER A 36 -12.73 6.70 -1.68
C SER A 36 -13.60 5.71 -0.92
N ILE A 37 -13.03 4.87 -0.04
CA ILE A 37 -13.76 3.79 0.63
C ILE A 37 -13.45 3.82 2.14
N PRO A 38 -14.41 4.24 2.98
CA PRO A 38 -14.24 4.23 4.44
C PRO A 38 -13.95 2.82 4.98
N GLY A 39 -13.04 2.72 5.96
CA GLY A 39 -12.66 1.45 6.60
C GLY A 39 -11.73 0.57 5.76
N VAL A 40 -11.32 1.04 4.59
CA VAL A 40 -10.33 0.40 3.73
C VAL A 40 -9.03 1.18 3.78
N TYR A 41 -7.91 0.47 3.70
CA TYR A 41 -6.58 1.03 3.71
C TYR A 41 -5.95 0.96 2.31
N CYS A 42 -4.94 1.78 2.09
CA CYS A 42 -4.09 1.73 0.92
C CYS A 42 -2.65 1.49 1.38
N LEU A 43 -2.07 0.37 0.94
CA LEU A 43 -0.65 0.08 1.03
C LEU A 43 0.04 0.65 -0.21
N CYS A 44 0.94 1.61 -0.01
CA CYS A 44 1.73 2.21 -1.06
C CYS A 44 3.18 1.71 -0.95
N VAL A 45 3.77 1.25 -2.04
CA VAL A 45 5.14 0.69 -2.08
C VAL A 45 5.93 1.34 -3.21
N LEU A 46 7.14 1.82 -2.92
CA LEU A 46 8.08 2.31 -3.94
C LEU A 46 8.86 1.14 -4.52
N HIS A 47 8.88 1.03 -5.85
CA HIS A 47 9.77 0.11 -6.55
C HIS A 47 10.18 0.69 -7.90
N GLN A 48 11.48 0.72 -8.20
CA GLN A 48 12.04 1.22 -9.46
C GLN A 48 11.53 2.61 -9.85
N GLY A 49 11.35 3.50 -8.87
CA GLY A 49 10.85 4.86 -9.10
C GLY A 49 9.35 4.98 -9.33
N TYR A 50 8.59 3.89 -9.21
CA TYR A 50 7.13 3.88 -9.29
C TYR A 50 6.52 3.55 -7.94
N VAL A 51 5.41 4.23 -7.60
CA VAL A 51 4.64 3.93 -6.40
C VAL A 51 3.45 3.07 -6.78
N TYR A 52 3.46 1.83 -6.29
CA TYR A 52 2.38 0.87 -6.47
C TYR A 52 1.42 0.96 -5.30
N THR A 53 0.12 1.05 -5.60
CA THR A 53 -0.92 1.15 -4.58
C THR A 53 -1.80 -0.09 -4.57
N TYR A 54 -1.89 -0.72 -3.39
CA TYR A 54 -2.73 -1.87 -3.12
C TYR A 54 -3.80 -1.45 -2.12
N ARG A 55 -5.04 -1.82 -2.40
CA ARG A 55 -6.16 -1.70 -1.47
C ARG A 55 -6.07 -2.83 -0.46
N VAL A 56 -6.04 -2.51 0.83
CA VAL A 56 -6.01 -3.50 1.90
C VAL A 56 -7.31 -3.41 2.70
N SER A 57 -8.01 -4.53 2.79
CA SER A 57 -9.29 -4.64 3.50
C SER A 57 -9.29 -5.87 4.40
N LYS A 58 -10.07 -5.79 5.49
CA LYS A 58 -10.28 -6.93 6.38
C LYS A 58 -11.43 -7.77 5.85
N THR A 59 -11.22 -9.07 5.70
CA THR A 59 -12.26 -10.02 5.28
C THR A 59 -13.21 -10.32 6.46
N GLU A 60 -14.38 -10.86 6.16
CA GLU A 60 -15.35 -11.30 7.18
C GLU A 60 -14.78 -12.38 8.12
N SER A 61 -13.84 -13.19 7.62
CA SER A 61 -13.12 -14.20 8.43
C SER A 61 -12.08 -13.60 9.39
N GLY A 62 -11.85 -12.29 9.32
CA GLY A 62 -10.86 -11.57 10.13
C GLY A 62 -9.45 -11.54 9.54
N SER A 63 -9.24 -12.14 8.37
CA SER A 63 -7.98 -12.09 7.61
C SER A 63 -7.84 -10.77 6.85
N TRP A 64 -6.64 -10.47 6.35
CA TRP A 64 -6.40 -9.29 5.51
C TRP A 64 -6.25 -9.70 4.04
N SER A 65 -6.86 -8.93 3.14
CA SER A 65 -6.75 -9.08 1.68
C SER A 65 -6.18 -7.82 1.07
N ALA A 66 -5.31 -7.98 0.05
CA ALA A 66 -4.77 -6.88 -0.73
C ALA A 66 -5.18 -7.01 -2.21
N GLU A 67 -5.71 -5.94 -2.80
CA GLU A 67 -6.12 -5.87 -4.21
C GLU A 67 -5.35 -4.75 -4.92
N VAL A 68 -4.95 -4.98 -6.16
CA VAL A 68 -4.21 -3.97 -6.95
C VAL A 68 -5.20 -2.92 -7.45
N ILE A 69 -4.92 -1.63 -7.19
CA ILE A 69 -5.78 -0.54 -7.65
C ILE A 69 -5.39 -0.08 -9.06
N ASP A 70 -4.09 -0.08 -9.37
CA ASP A 70 -3.53 0.36 -10.65
C ASP A 70 -2.90 -0.80 -11.43
N LEU A 71 -3.74 -1.53 -12.18
CA LEU A 71 -3.31 -2.65 -13.02
C LEU A 71 -2.50 -2.20 -14.25
N GLU A 72 -2.74 -1.00 -14.77
CA GLU A 72 -2.11 -0.51 -16.02
C GLU A 72 -0.61 -0.27 -15.88
N ARG A 73 -0.11 -0.12 -14.65
CA ARG A 73 1.31 0.12 -14.34
C ARG A 73 1.99 -1.06 -13.64
N ALA A 74 1.23 -2.09 -13.28
CA ALA A 74 1.74 -3.24 -12.54
C ALA A 74 2.27 -4.32 -13.51
N HIS A 75 3.59 -4.49 -13.62
CA HIS A 75 4.14 -5.69 -14.25
C HIS A 75 3.87 -6.89 -13.33
N HIS A 76 3.50 -8.04 -13.93
CA HIS A 76 3.06 -9.24 -13.19
C HIS A 76 4.03 -9.75 -12.09
N GLN A 77 5.33 -9.42 -12.16
CA GLN A 77 6.33 -9.79 -11.14
C GLN A 77 6.43 -8.79 -9.98
N ASP A 78 6.07 -7.52 -10.17
CA ASP A 78 6.16 -6.47 -9.13
C ASP A 78 5.03 -6.56 -8.09
N VAL A 79 3.97 -7.31 -8.43
CA VAL A 79 2.69 -7.37 -7.71
C VAL A 79 2.67 -8.38 -6.57
N LEU A 80 3.50 -9.41 -6.67
CA LEU A 80 3.45 -10.59 -5.79
C LEU A 80 4.35 -10.47 -4.56
N VAL A 81 5.48 -9.76 -4.66
CA VAL A 81 6.50 -9.74 -3.61
C VAL A 81 6.13 -8.85 -2.41
N PRO A 82 5.58 -7.63 -2.59
CA PRO A 82 5.27 -6.76 -1.45
C PRO A 82 4.05 -7.24 -0.65
N VAL A 83 3.01 -7.74 -1.34
CA VAL A 83 1.76 -8.21 -0.73
C VAL A 83 1.98 -9.42 0.18
N LEU A 84 2.79 -10.39 -0.26
CA LEU A 84 3.13 -11.57 0.55
C LEU A 84 3.95 -11.20 1.80
N THR A 85 4.79 -10.17 1.72
CA THR A 85 5.58 -9.69 2.88
C THR A 85 4.69 -9.04 3.94
N VAL A 86 3.70 -8.24 3.53
CA VAL A 86 2.81 -7.52 4.46
C VAL A 86 1.74 -8.43 5.08
N LEU A 87 1.30 -9.48 4.36
CA LEU A 87 0.25 -10.40 4.84
C LEU A 87 0.81 -11.65 5.55
N GLY A 88 2.12 -11.87 5.50
CA GLY A 88 2.79 -13.07 6.01
C GLY A 88 3.51 -12.92 7.36
N SER A 89 3.35 -11.81 8.09
CA SER A 89 3.98 -11.59 9.41
C SER A 89 3.02 -11.07 10.47
#